data_AF-A0A3B0RMA6-F1
#
_entry.id   AF-A0A3B0RMA6-F1
#
_cell.length_a   1.000
_cell.length_b   1.000
_cell.length_c   1.000
_cell.angle_alpha   90.00
_cell.angle_beta   90.00
_cell.angle_gamma   90.00
#
_symmetry.space_group_name_H-M   'P 1'
#
loop_
_entity.id
_entity.type
_entity.pdbx_description
1 polymer ?
#
loop_
_entity_poly.entity_id
_entity_poly.type
_entity_poly.pdbx_seq_one_letter_code
_entity_poly.pdbx_strand_id
1 'polypeptide(L)' 'MSERRVVVPLDLDGLRIDRVIASELGLSRNRVREIIDASGATHDGIPVKPGDRF' A
#
# COMPACT_ATOMS: atom_id res chain seq x y z
N MET A 1 18.62 -0.74 -2.03
CA MET A 1 17.15 -0.85 -2.07
C MET A 1 16.59 0.56 -2.02
N SER A 2 15.62 0.89 -2.88
CA SER A 2 14.98 2.21 -2.86
C SER A 2 13.71 2.13 -2.02
N GLU A 3 13.68 2.86 -0.90
CA GLU A 3 12.49 3.02 -0.05
C GLU A 3 11.65 4.20 -0.58
N ARG A 4 10.34 4.04 -0.68
CA ARG A 4 9.38 5.13 -0.95
C ARG A 4 8.37 5.18 0.18
N ARG A 5 8.21 6.36 0.77
CA ARG A 5 7.18 6.63 1.76
C ARG A 5 6.08 7.45 1.13
N VAL A 6 4.84 7.08 1.42
CA VAL A 6 3.64 7.76 0.96
C VAL A 6 2.86 8.14 2.21
N VAL A 7 2.46 9.41 2.30
CA VAL A 7 1.52 9.85 3.33
C VAL A 7 0.13 9.61 2.77
N VAL A 8 -0.65 8.77 3.45
CA VAL A 8 -2.04 8.50 3.08
C VAL A 8 -2.92 9.59 3.68
N PRO A 9 -3.61 10.41 2.87
CA PRO A 9 -4.53 11.42 3.39
C PRO A 9 -5.76 10.77 4.05
N LEU A 10 -6.33 11.46 5.04
CA LEU A 10 -7.43 10.97 5.91
C LEU A 10 -8.70 10.58 5.14
N ASP A 11 -8.91 11.11 3.94
CA ASP A 11 -10.05 10.77 3.08
C ASP A 11 -9.93 9.38 2.43
N LEU A 12 -8.75 8.75 2.52
CA LEU A 12 -8.49 7.39 2.06
C LEU A 12 -8.51 6.36 3.20
N ASP A 13 -8.83 6.80 4.42
CA ASP A 13 -9.03 5.95 5.59
C ASP A 13 -10.20 4.97 5.37
N GLY A 14 -10.05 3.71 5.77
CA GLY A 14 -11.03 2.65 5.51
C GLY A 14 -11.07 2.13 4.07
N LEU A 15 -10.25 2.67 3.14
CA LEU A 15 -10.07 2.10 1.81
C LEU A 15 -9.06 0.94 1.83
N ARG A 16 -9.16 0.07 0.83
CA ARG A 16 -8.19 -1.01 0.65
C ARG A 16 -6.80 -0.43 0.37
N ILE A 17 -5.81 -0.90 1.13
CA ILE A 17 -4.41 -0.47 1.05
C ILE A 17 -3.86 -0.63 -0.38
N ASP A 18 -4.22 -1.73 -1.06
CA ASP A 18 -3.79 -1.98 -2.44
C ASP A 18 -4.29 -0.93 -3.45
N ARG A 19 -5.46 -0.33 -3.21
CA ARG A 19 -6.03 0.73 -4.04
C ARG A 19 -5.31 2.06 -3.79
N VAL A 20 -5.06 2.39 -2.53
CA VAL A 20 -4.40 3.63 -2.13
C VAL A 20 -2.97 3.65 -2.66
N ILE A 21 -2.18 2.59 -2.40
CA ILE A 21 -0.81 2.50 -2.89
C ILE A 21 -0.77 2.58 -4.42
N ALA A 22 -1.72 1.95 -5.12
CA ALA A 22 -1.79 2.02 -6.57
C ALA A 22 -2.03 3.46 -7.07
N SER A 23 -2.95 4.19 -6.42
CA SER A 23 -3.24 5.60 -6.72
C SER A 23 -2.02 6.48 -6.49
N GLU A 24 -1.42 6.40 -5.30
CA GLU A 24 -0.35 7.30 -4.87
C GLU A 24 0.99 7.04 -5.57
N LEU A 25 1.30 5.78 -5.87
CA LEU A 25 2.53 5.41 -6.57
C LEU A 25 2.37 5.35 -8.09
N GLY A 26 1.15 5.56 -8.62
CA GLY A 26 0.85 5.40 -10.04
C GLY A 26 1.11 3.98 -10.56
N LEU A 27 0.95 2.97 -9.70
CA LEU A 27 1.21 1.57 -10.02
C LEU A 27 -0.09 0.84 -10.34
N SER A 28 0.00 -0.24 -11.12
CA SER A 28 -1.14 -1.14 -11.29
C SER A 28 -1.45 -1.87 -9.98
N ARG A 29 -2.73 -2.13 -9.70
CA ARG A 29 -3.14 -2.88 -8.50
C ARG A 29 -2.51 -4.27 -8.41
N ASN A 30 -2.27 -4.93 -9.55
CA ASN A 30 -1.56 -6.21 -9.60
C ASN A 30 -0.12 -6.06 -9.11
N ARG A 31 0.59 -5.00 -9.57
CA ARG A 31 1.96 -4.75 -9.14
C ARG A 31 2.05 -4.43 -7.66
N VAL A 32 1.10 -3.68 -7.13
CA VAL A 32 1.00 -3.41 -5.69
C VAL A 32 0.77 -4.71 -4.91
N ARG A 33 -0.09 -5.61 -5.41
CA ARG A 33 -0.35 -6.89 -4.75
C ARG A 33 0.91 -7.76 -4.69
N GLU A 34 1.70 -7.82 -5.76
CA GLU A 34 3.00 -8.51 -5.76
C GLU A 34 3.97 -7.93 -4.71
N ILE A 35 4.01 -6.60 -4.55
CA ILE A 35 4.87 -5.95 -3.56
C ILE A 35 4.44 -6.30 -2.13
N ILE A 36 3.12 -6.29 -1.88
CA ILE A 36 2.54 -6.67 -0.59
C ILE A 36 2.81 -8.17 -0.30
N ASP A 37 2.56 -9.05 -1.27
CA ASP A 37 2.80 -10.49 -1.16
C ASP A 37 4.28 -10.80 -0.86
N ALA A 38 5.20 -9.99 -1.41
CA ALA A 38 6.63 -10.07 -1.13
C ALA A 38 7.06 -9.44 0.21
N SER A 39 6.11 -9.08 1.09
CA SER A 39 6.35 -8.39 2.37
C SER A 39 7.06 -7.04 2.24
N GLY A 40 6.94 -6.38 1.08
CA GLY A 40 7.63 -5.13 0.76
C GLY A 40 6.93 -3.85 1.21
N ALA A 41 5.75 -3.96 1.84
CA ALA A 41 4.95 -2.82 2.27
C ALA A 41 4.59 -2.92 3.76
N THR A 42 4.68 -1.79 4.45
CA THR A 42 4.31 -1.64 5.87
C THR A 42 3.43 -0.43 6.06
N HIS A 43 2.54 -0.50 7.04
CA HIS A 43 1.76 0.62 7.56
C HIS A 43 2.04 0.72 9.05
N ASP A 44 2.52 1.88 9.51
CA ASP A 44 2.96 2.11 10.90
C ASP A 44 3.92 1.03 11.45
N GLY A 45 4.79 0.51 10.56
CA GLY A 45 5.75 -0.54 10.89
C GLY A 45 5.17 -1.96 10.88
N ILE A 46 3.86 -2.12 10.66
CA ILE A 46 3.19 -3.42 10.56
C ILE A 46 3.13 -3.85 9.09
N PRO A 47 3.60 -5.06 8.73
CA PRO A 47 3.44 -5.60 7.39
C PRO A 47 1.96 -5.68 7.00
N VAL A 48 1.62 -5.09 5.85
CA VAL A 48 0.24 -5.11 5.34
C VAL A 48 0.00 -6.41 4.56
N LYS A 49 -1.26 -6.87 4.54
CA LYS A 49 -1.69 -8.01 3.72
C LYS A 49 -2.59 -7.57 2.58
N PRO A 50 -2.67 -8.38 1.50
CA PRO A 50 -3.58 -8.07 0.40
C PRO A 50 -5.03 -8.03 0.91
N GLY A 51 -5.69 -6.89 0.71
CA GLY A 51 -7.08 -6.71 1.15
C GLY A 51 -7.24 -5.99 2.49
N ASP A 52 -6.15 -5.76 3.22
CA ASP A 52 -6.16 -4.89 4.39
C ASP A 52 -6.64 -3.47 4.05
N ARG A 53 -7.13 -2.78 5.07
CA ARG A 53 -7.64 -1.41 5.00
C ARG A 53 -6.85 -0.54 5.98
N PHE A 54 -6.73 0.74 5.67
CA PHE A 54 -6.32 1.75 6.66
C PHE A 54 -7.40 1.84 7.74
#